data_AF-A0A1S2LKR0-F1
#
_entry.id   AF-A0A1S2LKR0-F1
#
_cell.length_a   1.000
_cell.length_b   1.000
_cell.length_c   1.000
_cell.angle_alpha   90.00
_cell.angle_beta   90.00
_cell.angle_gamma   90.00
#
_symmetry.space_group_name_H-M   'P 1'
#
loop_
_entity.id
_entity.type
_entity.pdbx_description
1 polymer ?
#
loop_
_entity_poly.entity_id
_entity_poly.type
_entity_poly.pdbx_seq_one_letter_code
_entity_poly.pdbx_strand_id
1 'polypeptide(L)'
;MKKSVKHIAFILIIVLLTTQIAACNGLNKNEQDGQSFIRLETENQGEEFDQIDPEEDGIDKTENELSEQLETTYELEEEEAEVSEYNEEEPGLVKEVEEIEEVEVISYPFDEFINRWNALADEIYSEMYITSLEKQGAEGNQSTYSFTFNNGFELTVSILNEEQIELMRLQGRGATEDDRYTLLTGWSQIVLMSSFYFEYYDVNQVFHNLDIGPNAAIPSNDREIEYKNVHFRLKHMENQFHFEADLRTREG
;
A
#
# COMPACT_ATOMS: atom_id res chain seq x y z
N MET A 1 -20.40 -49.77 -36.48
CA MET A 1 -20.52 -50.01 -35.03
C MET A 1 -19.33 -49.56 -34.16
N LYS A 2 -18.07 -49.49 -34.66
CA LYS A 2 -16.90 -49.13 -33.81
C LYS A 2 -16.75 -47.65 -33.39
N LYS A 3 -17.49 -46.71 -34.00
CA LYS A 3 -17.41 -45.27 -33.65
C LYS A 3 -18.20 -44.89 -32.38
N SER A 4 -19.23 -45.66 -32.02
CA SER A 4 -20.10 -45.35 -30.87
C SER A 4 -19.40 -45.59 -29.53
N VAL A 5 -18.56 -46.63 -29.44
CA VAL A 5 -17.90 -47.02 -28.18
C VAL A 5 -16.93 -45.94 -27.67
N LYS A 6 -16.25 -45.22 -28.58
CA LYS A 6 -15.30 -44.16 -28.20
C LYS A 6 -16.00 -42.92 -27.61
N HIS A 7 -17.22 -42.61 -28.06
CA HIS A 7 -17.97 -41.47 -27.52
C HIS A 7 -18.55 -41.78 -26.14
N ILE A 8 -19.01 -43.01 -25.91
CA ILE A 8 -19.51 -43.44 -24.60
C ILE A 8 -18.38 -43.43 -23.55
N ALA A 9 -17.18 -43.89 -23.91
CA ALA A 9 -16.03 -43.85 -23.01
C ALA A 9 -15.60 -42.41 -22.65
N PHE A 10 -15.64 -41.49 -23.60
CA PHE A 10 -15.28 -40.09 -23.36
C PHE A 10 -16.30 -39.38 -22.45
N ILE A 11 -17.60 -39.64 -22.63
CA ILE A 11 -18.65 -39.08 -21.76
C ILE A 11 -18.52 -39.63 -20.32
N LEU A 12 -18.20 -40.92 -20.16
CA LEU A 12 -17.98 -41.51 -18.83
C LEU A 12 -16.79 -40.88 -18.10
N ILE A 13 -15.70 -40.55 -18.80
CA ILE A 13 -14.53 -39.88 -18.20
C ILE A 13 -14.89 -38.47 -17.74
N ILE A 14 -15.66 -37.71 -18.53
CA ILE A 14 -16.10 -36.36 -18.16
C ILE A 14 -17.01 -36.39 -16.92
N VAL A 15 -17.95 -37.34 -16.85
CA VAL A 15 -18.84 -37.50 -15.69
C VAL A 15 -18.07 -37.94 -14.43
N LEU A 16 -17.02 -38.76 -14.59
CA LEU A 16 -16.16 -39.15 -13.46
C LEU A 16 -15.32 -37.97 -12.94
N LEU A 17 -14.87 -37.07 -13.83
CA LEU A 17 -14.11 -35.88 -13.46
C LEU A 17 -14.97 -34.82 -12.76
N THR A 18 -16.21 -34.60 -13.21
CA THR A 18 -17.09 -33.59 -12.59
C THR A 18 -17.60 -34.01 -11.21
N THR A 19 -17.69 -35.31 -10.92
CA THR A 19 -18.11 -35.81 -9.60
C THR A 19 -17.03 -35.69 -8.53
N GLN A 20 -15.73 -35.63 -8.88
CA GLN A 20 -14.67 -35.39 -7.89
C GLN A 20 -14.60 -33.93 -7.43
N ILE A 21 -14.96 -32.97 -8.28
CA ILE A 21 -14.93 -31.54 -7.92
C ILE A 21 -16.02 -31.19 -6.89
N ALA A 22 -17.16 -31.88 -6.90
CA ALA A 22 -18.23 -31.67 -5.93
C ALA A 22 -17.92 -32.21 -4.52
N ALA A 23 -16.94 -33.11 -4.38
CA ALA A 23 -16.56 -33.69 -3.09
C ALA A 23 -15.58 -32.81 -2.28
N CYS A 24 -14.92 -31.82 -2.91
CA CYS A 24 -13.96 -30.95 -2.21
C CYS A 24 -14.59 -29.70 -1.58
N ASN A 25 -15.83 -29.32 -1.94
CA ASN A 25 -16.50 -28.14 -1.38
C ASN A 25 -17.34 -28.42 -0.12
N GLY A 26 -17.23 -29.63 0.44
CA GLY A 26 -18.16 -30.15 1.46
C GLY A 26 -17.66 -30.19 2.90
N LEU A 27 -16.50 -29.62 3.25
CA LEU A 27 -15.94 -29.70 4.61
C LEU A 27 -15.14 -28.44 4.98
N ASN A 28 -15.84 -27.39 5.40
CA ASN A 28 -15.33 -26.41 6.35
C ASN A 28 -16.50 -25.85 7.18
N LYS A 29 -17.00 -26.71 8.08
CA LYS A 29 -17.72 -26.32 9.29
C LYS A 29 -16.99 -26.97 10.46
N ASN A 30 -16.16 -26.19 11.13
CA ASN A 30 -15.72 -26.39 12.51
C ASN A 30 -15.52 -24.96 13.03
N GLU A 31 -16.38 -24.44 13.90
CA GLU A 31 -16.42 -24.78 15.33
C GLU A 31 -15.07 -24.43 15.96
N GLN A 32 -14.88 -23.14 16.22
CA GLN A 32 -13.88 -22.66 17.17
C GLN A 32 -14.63 -22.00 18.32
N ASP A 33 -14.95 -22.87 19.27
CA ASP A 33 -15.32 -22.56 20.63
C ASP A 33 -14.08 -22.03 21.39
N GLY A 34 -14.31 -21.03 22.23
CA GLY A 34 -13.46 -20.70 23.39
C GLY A 34 -12.09 -20.05 23.15
N GLN A 35 -12.06 -18.73 22.94
CA GLN A 35 -11.08 -17.89 23.64
C GLN A 35 -11.72 -16.60 24.17
N SER A 36 -11.33 -16.29 25.40
CA SER A 36 -11.92 -15.35 26.32
C SER A 36 -11.82 -13.90 25.84
N PHE A 37 -12.97 -13.26 25.65
CA PHE A 37 -13.04 -11.81 25.77
C PHE A 37 -12.74 -11.44 27.22
N ILE A 38 -11.67 -10.68 27.44
CA ILE A 38 -11.53 -9.85 28.63
C ILE A 38 -12.68 -8.85 28.55
N ARG A 39 -13.78 -9.19 29.22
CA ARG A 39 -14.89 -8.30 29.48
C ARG A 39 -14.37 -7.30 30.51
N LEU A 40 -14.01 -6.10 30.05
CA LEU A 40 -13.85 -4.94 30.93
C LEU A 40 -15.25 -4.64 31.47
N GLU A 41 -15.57 -5.25 32.60
CA GLU A 41 -16.71 -4.86 33.44
C GLU A 41 -16.47 -3.42 33.87
N THR A 42 -17.08 -2.49 33.15
CA THR A 42 -17.28 -1.13 33.65
C THR A 42 -18.26 -1.26 34.80
N GLU A 43 -17.70 -1.21 36.00
CA GLU A 43 -18.41 -1.11 37.25
C GLU A 43 -19.39 0.07 37.16
N ASN A 44 -20.66 -0.30 37.00
CA ASN A 44 -21.80 0.58 36.93
C ASN A 44 -22.01 1.15 38.35
N GLN A 45 -21.30 2.23 38.67
CA GLN A 45 -21.60 3.05 39.84
C GLN A 45 -22.93 3.74 39.59
N GLY A 46 -23.95 3.25 40.29
CA GLY A 46 -25.25 3.88 40.33
C GLY A 46 -25.14 5.25 40.96
N GLU A 47 -25.29 6.28 40.14
CA GLU A 47 -25.79 7.57 40.59
C GLU A 47 -27.31 7.60 40.36
N GLU A 48 -27.98 7.68 41.50
CA GLU A 48 -29.40 7.92 41.73
C GLU A 48 -29.79 9.26 41.06
N PHE A 49 -30.35 9.19 39.85
CA PHE A 49 -31.01 10.34 39.23
C PHE A 49 -32.51 10.28 39.53
N ASP A 50 -32.93 11.27 40.31
CA ASP A 50 -34.31 11.59 40.63
C ASP A 50 -35.21 11.62 39.40
N GLN A 51 -36.39 11.04 39.56
CA GLN A 51 -37.50 11.13 38.61
C GLN A 51 -37.97 12.59 38.53
N ILE A 52 -37.70 13.24 37.41
CA ILE A 52 -38.34 14.51 37.05
C ILE A 52 -39.47 14.21 36.05
N ASP A 53 -40.66 14.49 36.53
CA ASP A 53 -41.96 14.50 35.89
C ASP A 53 -41.95 15.38 34.61
N PRO A 54 -42.44 14.93 33.45
CA PRO A 54 -42.64 15.80 32.30
C PRO A 54 -44.09 16.30 32.27
N GLU A 55 -44.37 17.40 32.99
CA GLU A 55 -45.52 18.24 32.69
C GLU A 55 -45.10 19.41 31.79
N GLU A 56 -45.72 19.45 30.60
CA GLU A 56 -46.27 20.64 29.93
C GLU A 56 -46.00 21.99 30.63
N ASP A 57 -45.32 22.93 29.96
CA ASP A 57 -45.96 24.01 29.18
C ASP A 57 -44.94 25.09 28.76
N GLY A 58 -45.21 25.73 27.62
CA GLY A 58 -45.04 27.18 27.46
C GLY A 58 -43.64 27.83 27.37
N ILE A 59 -43.28 28.25 26.15
CA ILE A 59 -42.79 29.60 25.78
C ILE A 59 -41.64 30.20 26.63
N ASP A 60 -40.44 30.35 26.04
CA ASP A 60 -39.99 31.71 25.68
C ASP A 60 -38.82 31.71 24.69
N LYS A 61 -38.82 32.74 23.84
CA LYS A 61 -37.72 33.10 22.94
C LYS A 61 -36.60 33.67 23.78
N THR A 62 -35.37 33.21 23.56
CA THR A 62 -34.20 34.03 23.87
C THR A 62 -33.15 33.79 22.79
N GLU A 63 -33.15 34.70 21.82
CA GLU A 63 -31.97 35.06 21.05
C GLU A 63 -30.84 35.34 22.04
N ASN A 64 -29.73 34.61 21.91
CA ASN A 64 -28.48 35.06 22.50
C ASN A 64 -27.43 35.04 21.39
N GLU A 65 -27.23 36.23 20.84
CA GLU A 65 -26.10 36.62 20.01
C GLU A 65 -24.81 36.24 20.74
N LEU A 66 -24.03 35.32 20.17
CA LEU A 66 -22.64 35.12 20.56
C LEU A 66 -21.75 35.59 19.41
N SER A 67 -21.59 36.91 19.41
CA SER A 67 -20.34 37.65 19.20
C SER A 67 -19.30 37.01 18.28
N GLU A 68 -19.25 37.58 17.08
CA GLU A 68 -18.02 37.93 16.37
C GLU A 68 -16.85 38.32 17.29
N GLN A 69 -15.64 38.01 16.80
CA GLN A 69 -14.35 38.68 17.03
C GLN A 69 -13.25 37.76 17.58
N LEU A 70 -12.59 37.09 16.64
CA LEU A 70 -11.18 36.72 16.76
C LEU A 70 -10.47 37.22 15.49
N GLU A 71 -10.45 38.55 15.32
CA GLU A 71 -9.43 39.22 14.51
C GLU A 71 -8.11 39.07 15.27
N THR A 72 -7.32 38.08 14.87
CA THR A 72 -5.92 38.01 15.31
C THR A 72 -5.12 38.81 14.29
N THR A 73 -4.99 40.11 14.55
CA THR A 73 -4.06 41.01 13.87
C THR A 73 -2.64 40.51 14.14
N TYR A 74 -2.02 39.90 13.12
CA TYR A 74 -0.58 39.75 13.09
C TYR A 74 0.01 41.13 12.77
N GLU A 75 0.51 41.82 13.79
CA GLU A 75 1.45 42.92 13.62
C GLU A 75 2.71 42.35 12.97
N LEU A 76 2.88 42.63 11.67
CA LEU A 76 4.16 42.56 10.99
C LEU A 76 5.06 43.63 11.62
N GLU A 77 5.99 43.20 12.47
CA GLU A 77 7.18 43.99 12.79
C GLU A 77 8.01 44.14 11.50
N GLU A 78 7.88 45.31 10.90
CA GLU A 78 8.72 45.79 9.80
C GLU A 78 10.10 46.13 10.39
N GLU A 79 10.96 45.12 10.49
CA GLU A 79 12.38 45.31 10.81
C GLU A 79 13.07 45.85 9.56
N GLU A 80 13.31 47.16 9.52
CA GLU A 80 14.16 47.83 8.53
C GLU A 80 15.59 47.26 8.63
N ALA A 81 15.86 46.24 7.82
CA ALA A 81 17.22 45.77 7.60
C ALA A 81 18.00 46.83 6.81
N GLU A 82 18.93 47.50 7.48
CA GLU A 82 19.95 48.33 6.86
C GLU A 82 20.66 47.55 5.76
N VAL A 83 20.56 48.06 4.53
CA VAL A 83 21.28 47.55 3.36
C VAL A 83 22.76 47.84 3.57
N SER A 84 23.49 46.88 4.17
CA SER A 84 24.94 46.88 4.13
C SER A 84 25.41 46.43 2.75
N GLU A 85 26.04 47.36 2.04
CA GLU A 85 26.77 47.17 0.78
C GLU A 85 27.79 46.02 0.91
N TYR A 86 27.40 44.82 0.45
CA TYR A 86 28.30 43.67 0.35
C TYR A 86 29.14 43.81 -0.91
N ASN A 87 30.46 43.92 -0.70
CA ASN A 87 31.48 43.77 -1.72
C ASN A 87 31.29 42.44 -2.47
N GLU A 88 31.18 42.57 -3.79
CA GLU A 88 31.26 41.50 -4.78
C GLU A 88 32.72 40.99 -4.82
N GLU A 89 33.09 40.06 -3.94
CA GLU A 89 34.25 39.19 -4.15
C GLU A 89 33.76 37.87 -4.73
N GLU A 90 34.19 37.61 -5.98
CA GLU A 90 33.86 36.41 -6.74
C GLU A 90 34.05 35.13 -5.90
N PRO A 91 33.01 34.31 -5.70
CA PRO A 91 33.20 32.99 -5.14
C PRO A 91 33.89 32.14 -6.21
N GLY A 92 35.16 31.87 -6.00
CA GLY A 92 35.89 30.86 -6.75
C GLY A 92 35.10 29.56 -6.72
N LEU A 93 34.75 29.06 -7.91
CA LEU A 93 34.15 27.74 -8.13
C LEU A 93 35.01 26.66 -7.43
N VAL A 94 34.66 26.34 -6.19
CA VAL A 94 34.98 25.04 -5.61
C VAL A 94 34.06 24.07 -6.34
N LYS A 95 34.59 23.38 -7.34
CA LYS A 95 33.95 22.18 -7.89
C LYS A 95 33.85 21.18 -6.75
N GLU A 96 32.71 21.21 -6.07
CA GLU A 96 32.26 20.13 -5.21
C GLU A 96 32.15 18.90 -6.11
N VAL A 97 33.16 18.04 -6.02
CA VAL A 97 33.12 16.72 -6.64
C VAL A 97 32.13 15.95 -5.78
N GLU A 98 30.86 15.92 -6.21
CA GLU A 98 29.88 14.96 -5.71
C GLU A 98 30.47 13.57 -5.93
N GLU A 99 31.04 13.02 -4.86
CA GLU A 99 31.37 11.60 -4.75
C GLU A 99 30.03 10.88 -4.78
N ILE A 100 29.65 10.39 -5.95
CA ILE A 100 28.46 9.56 -6.13
C ILE A 100 28.77 8.26 -5.37
N GLU A 101 28.33 8.16 -4.12
CA GLU A 101 28.36 6.90 -3.38
C GLU A 101 27.61 5.86 -4.20
N GLU A 102 28.36 4.87 -4.69
CA GLU A 102 27.83 3.76 -5.45
C GLU A 102 27.04 2.89 -4.47
N VAL A 103 25.74 3.17 -4.34
CA VAL A 103 24.85 2.43 -3.44
C VAL A 103 24.77 0.98 -3.94
N GLU A 104 25.42 0.08 -3.20
CA GLU A 104 25.39 -1.35 -3.44
C GLU A 104 23.92 -1.83 -3.40
N VAL A 105 23.46 -2.41 -4.51
CA VAL A 105 22.11 -2.99 -4.61
C VAL A 105 22.12 -4.29 -3.82
N ILE A 106 21.77 -4.20 -2.54
CA ILE A 106 21.68 -5.35 -1.65
C ILE A 106 20.45 -6.17 -2.06
N SER A 107 20.68 -7.36 -2.60
CA SER A 107 19.61 -8.30 -2.92
C SER A 107 19.14 -9.01 -1.66
N TYR A 108 17.83 -8.96 -1.40
CA TYR A 108 17.24 -9.60 -0.24
C TYR A 108 16.88 -11.07 -0.51
N PRO A 109 17.16 -11.98 0.45
CA PRO A 109 16.67 -13.34 0.38
C PRO A 109 15.15 -13.38 0.35
N PHE A 110 14.59 -14.14 -0.59
CA PHE A 110 13.14 -14.29 -0.71
C PHE A 110 12.48 -14.94 0.53
N ASP A 111 13.18 -15.81 1.25
CA ASP A 111 12.65 -16.53 2.41
C ASP A 111 12.14 -15.61 3.54
N GLU A 112 12.67 -14.39 3.62
CA GLU A 112 12.27 -13.38 4.61
C GLU A 112 11.21 -12.40 4.09
N PHE A 113 10.83 -12.50 2.81
CA PHE A 113 9.98 -11.52 2.15
C PHE A 113 8.66 -11.29 2.89
N ILE A 114 7.95 -12.36 3.24
CA ILE A 114 6.65 -12.27 3.94
C ILE A 114 6.81 -11.60 5.32
N ASN A 115 7.84 -11.98 6.07
CA ASN A 115 8.08 -11.42 7.40
C ASN A 115 8.38 -9.92 7.32
N ARG A 116 9.22 -9.51 6.37
CA ARG A 116 9.58 -8.10 6.17
C ARG A 116 8.41 -7.28 5.65
N TRP A 117 7.66 -7.81 4.68
CA TRP A 117 6.46 -7.17 4.16
C TRP A 117 5.45 -6.90 5.29
N ASN A 118 5.17 -7.93 6.10
CA ASN A 118 4.21 -7.80 7.21
C ASN A 118 4.74 -6.88 8.32
N ALA A 119 6.04 -6.87 8.61
CA ALA A 119 6.63 -5.94 9.56
C ALA A 119 6.49 -4.47 9.09
N LEU A 120 6.68 -4.21 7.79
CA LEU A 120 6.42 -2.89 7.22
C LEU A 120 4.94 -2.54 7.25
N ALA A 121 4.04 -3.52 7.06
CA ALA A 121 2.60 -3.31 7.20
C ALA A 121 2.23 -2.85 8.62
N ASP A 122 2.81 -3.48 9.65
CA ASP A 122 2.65 -3.04 11.04
C ASP A 122 3.17 -1.62 11.25
N GLU A 123 4.35 -1.29 10.72
CA GLU A 123 5.01 0.00 10.91
C GLU A 123 4.21 1.17 10.33
N ILE A 124 3.60 0.97 9.15
CA ILE A 124 2.82 2.00 8.46
C ILE A 124 1.31 1.91 8.71
N TYR A 125 0.88 1.06 9.65
CA TYR A 125 -0.53 0.81 9.97
C TYR A 125 -1.38 0.38 8.76
N SER A 126 -0.81 -0.45 7.90
CA SER A 126 -1.47 -0.99 6.70
C SER A 126 -2.10 -2.35 6.98
N GLU A 127 -3.29 -2.61 6.44
CA GLU A 127 -3.95 -3.92 6.50
C GLU A 127 -3.43 -4.91 5.44
N MET A 128 -2.40 -4.55 4.68
CA MET A 128 -1.85 -5.36 3.58
C MET A 128 -0.94 -6.48 4.09
N TYR A 129 -1.50 -7.46 4.79
CA TYR A 129 -0.76 -8.64 5.25
C TYR A 129 -0.77 -9.78 4.21
N ILE A 130 0.36 -10.48 4.10
CA ILE A 130 0.51 -11.67 3.27
C ILE A 130 0.59 -12.90 4.19
N THR A 131 -0.25 -13.89 3.93
CA THR A 131 -0.20 -15.18 4.65
C THR A 131 0.68 -16.20 3.95
N SER A 132 0.70 -16.17 2.62
CA SER A 132 1.43 -17.11 1.77
C SER A 132 1.55 -16.55 0.37
N LEU A 133 2.62 -16.91 -0.34
CA LEU A 133 2.80 -16.58 -1.74
C LEU A 133 2.59 -17.83 -2.60
N GLU A 134 1.73 -17.74 -3.60
CA GLU A 134 1.42 -18.85 -4.50
C GLU A 134 2.30 -18.79 -5.75
N LYS A 135 3.03 -19.87 -6.05
CA LYS A 135 3.87 -19.96 -7.24
C LYS A 135 2.99 -20.05 -8.50
N GLN A 136 3.08 -19.04 -9.36
CA GLN A 136 2.32 -18.96 -10.62
C GLN A 136 3.03 -19.67 -11.78
N GLY A 137 4.36 -19.72 -11.76
CA GLY A 137 5.15 -20.35 -12.81
C GLY A 137 6.65 -20.21 -12.60
N ALA A 138 7.40 -20.85 -13.50
CA ALA A 138 8.83 -20.68 -13.63
C ALA A 138 9.20 -20.62 -15.11
N GLU A 139 10.01 -19.62 -15.49
CA GLU A 139 10.55 -19.45 -16.83
C GLU A 139 12.07 -19.30 -16.75
N GLY A 140 12.80 -20.30 -17.25
CA GLY A 140 14.25 -20.37 -17.08
C GLY A 140 14.63 -20.40 -15.60
N ASN A 141 15.43 -19.43 -15.16
CA ASN A 141 15.86 -19.28 -13.77
C ASN A 141 14.96 -18.33 -12.96
N GLN A 142 13.88 -17.82 -13.55
CA GLN A 142 12.96 -16.91 -12.90
C GLN A 142 11.73 -17.67 -12.40
N SER A 143 11.34 -17.46 -11.14
CA SER A 143 10.08 -17.96 -10.58
C SER A 143 9.20 -16.78 -10.19
N THR A 144 7.91 -16.87 -10.49
CA THR A 144 6.93 -15.82 -10.17
C THR A 144 5.95 -16.33 -9.12
N TYR A 145 5.72 -15.50 -8.11
CA TYR A 145 4.79 -15.75 -7.02
C TYR A 145 3.76 -14.64 -6.97
N SER A 146 2.54 -14.94 -6.52
CA SER A 146 1.53 -13.92 -6.30
C SER A 146 0.71 -14.15 -5.04
N PHE A 147 0.10 -13.07 -4.58
CA PHE A 147 -0.86 -13.06 -3.48
C PHE A 147 -1.97 -12.06 -3.79
N THR A 148 -3.21 -12.46 -3.53
CA THR A 148 -4.38 -11.60 -3.70
C THR A 148 -4.91 -11.19 -2.33
N PHE A 149 -4.91 -9.90 -2.06
CA PHE A 149 -5.46 -9.31 -0.84
C PHE A 149 -6.99 -9.35 -0.83
N ASN A 150 -7.60 -9.20 0.35
CA ASN A 150 -9.07 -9.26 0.51
C ASN A 150 -9.82 -8.18 -0.28
N ASN A 151 -9.19 -7.04 -0.55
CA ASN A 151 -9.72 -5.94 -1.36
C ASN A 151 -9.55 -6.16 -2.88
N GLY A 152 -9.02 -7.32 -3.29
CA GLY A 152 -8.83 -7.68 -4.70
C GLY A 152 -7.59 -7.09 -5.34
N PHE A 153 -6.68 -6.51 -4.55
CA PHE A 153 -5.35 -6.15 -5.06
C PHE A 153 -4.48 -7.39 -5.17
N GLU A 154 -3.55 -7.38 -6.10
CA GLU A 154 -2.66 -8.51 -6.37
C GLU A 154 -1.21 -8.05 -6.33
N LEU A 155 -0.45 -8.64 -5.42
CA LEU A 155 1.00 -8.52 -5.36
C LEU A 155 1.60 -9.67 -6.17
N THR A 156 2.50 -9.34 -7.08
CA THR A 156 3.33 -10.29 -7.81
C THR A 156 4.79 -10.04 -7.48
N VAL A 157 5.55 -11.11 -7.20
CA VAL A 157 6.98 -11.06 -6.93
C VAL A 157 7.69 -12.02 -7.86
N SER A 158 8.67 -11.53 -8.62
CA SER A 158 9.55 -12.37 -9.44
C SER A 158 10.91 -12.49 -8.80
N ILE A 159 11.45 -13.72 -8.82
CA ILE A 159 12.71 -14.09 -8.17
C ILE A 159 13.62 -14.74 -9.20
N LEU A 160 14.90 -14.35 -9.19
CA LEU A 160 15.97 -14.99 -9.95
C LEU A 160 16.74 -15.99 -9.11
N ASN A 161 17.04 -17.15 -9.69
CA ASN A 161 17.84 -18.21 -9.08
C ASN A 161 17.33 -18.64 -7.69
N GLU A 162 16.02 -18.52 -7.45
CA GLU A 162 15.34 -18.88 -6.19
C GLU A 162 15.73 -18.04 -4.95
N GLU A 163 16.68 -17.10 -5.06
CA GLU A 163 17.20 -16.35 -3.92
C GLU A 163 16.85 -14.86 -3.99
N GLN A 164 16.97 -14.26 -5.19
CA GLN A 164 17.02 -12.81 -5.35
C GLN A 164 15.73 -12.25 -5.93
N ILE A 165 15.12 -11.28 -5.25
CA ILE A 165 13.96 -10.56 -5.80
C ILE A 165 14.40 -9.64 -6.94
N GLU A 166 13.79 -9.79 -8.11
CA GLU A 166 14.05 -8.94 -9.28
C GLU A 166 12.94 -7.91 -9.52
N LEU A 167 11.70 -8.28 -9.23
CA LEU A 167 10.54 -7.47 -9.54
C LEU A 167 9.51 -7.62 -8.45
N MET A 168 9.02 -6.50 -7.96
CA MET A 168 7.79 -6.41 -7.18
C MET A 168 6.77 -5.63 -7.98
N ARG A 169 5.54 -6.14 -8.07
CA ARG A 169 4.42 -5.49 -8.75
C ARG A 169 3.19 -5.53 -7.85
N LEU A 170 2.56 -4.39 -7.62
CA LEU A 170 1.22 -4.34 -7.04
C LEU A 170 0.25 -3.79 -8.08
N GLN A 171 -0.83 -4.53 -8.33
CA GLN A 171 -1.91 -4.13 -9.21
C GLN A 171 -3.24 -4.12 -8.46
N GLY A 172 -4.10 -3.17 -8.79
CA GLY A 172 -5.42 -3.07 -8.19
C GLY A 172 -6.31 -2.10 -8.93
N ARG A 173 -7.60 -2.14 -8.59
CA ARG A 173 -8.56 -1.12 -9.04
C ARG A 173 -8.30 0.15 -8.22
N GLY A 174 -8.35 1.31 -8.86
CA GLY A 174 -8.29 2.62 -8.18
C GLY A 174 -9.57 3.42 -8.41
N ALA A 175 -10.71 2.74 -8.42
CA ALA A 175 -12.00 3.31 -8.80
C ALA A 175 -12.50 4.30 -7.74
N THR A 176 -12.35 3.96 -6.47
CA THR A 176 -12.72 4.83 -5.35
C THR A 176 -11.50 5.55 -4.78
N GLU A 177 -11.73 6.57 -3.96
CA GLU A 177 -10.64 7.27 -3.26
C GLU A 177 -9.95 6.35 -2.26
N ASP A 178 -10.71 5.58 -1.49
CA ASP A 178 -10.20 4.57 -0.56
C ASP A 178 -9.32 3.52 -1.25
N ASP A 179 -9.74 3.05 -2.44
CA ASP A 179 -8.92 2.15 -3.24
C ASP A 179 -7.58 2.79 -3.60
N ARG A 180 -7.58 4.07 -3.99
CA ARG A 180 -6.36 4.78 -4.36
C ARG A 180 -5.43 4.99 -3.17
N TYR A 181 -5.95 5.34 -1.99
CA TYR A 181 -5.11 5.42 -0.79
C TYR A 181 -4.54 4.06 -0.41
N THR A 182 -5.31 2.99 -0.55
CA THR A 182 -4.82 1.65 -0.26
C THR A 182 -3.75 1.22 -1.28
N LEU A 183 -3.91 1.58 -2.56
CA LEU A 183 -2.87 1.40 -3.59
C LEU A 183 -1.59 2.16 -3.23
N LEU A 184 -1.71 3.45 -2.86
CA LEU A 184 -0.55 4.26 -2.47
C LEU A 184 0.17 3.68 -1.24
N THR A 185 -0.59 3.11 -0.29
CA THR A 185 -0.02 2.42 0.87
C THR A 185 0.80 1.21 0.44
N GLY A 186 0.26 0.36 -0.43
CA GLY A 186 0.99 -0.80 -0.95
C GLY A 186 2.17 -0.41 -1.86
N TRP A 187 2.08 0.68 -2.61
CA TRP A 187 3.20 1.21 -3.40
C TRP A 187 4.31 1.75 -2.49
N SER A 188 3.95 2.40 -1.38
CA SER A 188 4.91 2.84 -0.36
C SER A 188 5.66 1.65 0.22
N GLN A 189 4.97 0.55 0.53
CA GLN A 189 5.61 -0.70 0.97
C GLN A 189 6.56 -1.26 -0.08
N ILE A 190 6.18 -1.27 -1.36
CA ILE A 190 7.09 -1.69 -2.45
C ILE A 190 8.34 -0.82 -2.48
N VAL A 191 8.19 0.50 -2.40
CA VAL A 191 9.34 1.44 -2.38
C VAL A 191 10.25 1.13 -1.20
N LEU A 192 9.71 1.04 0.03
CA LEU A 192 10.49 0.72 1.23
C LEU A 192 11.11 -0.69 1.21
N MET A 193 10.48 -1.66 0.54
CA MET A 193 11.03 -3.01 0.35
C MET A 193 12.16 -3.06 -0.68
N SER A 194 12.25 -2.06 -1.57
CA SER A 194 13.15 -2.08 -2.73
C SER A 194 14.62 -1.89 -2.36
N SER A 195 14.93 -1.30 -1.20
CA SER A 195 16.30 -1.13 -0.69
C SER A 195 16.30 -0.92 0.82
N PHE A 196 17.37 -1.32 1.51
CA PHE A 196 17.54 -1.06 2.95
C PHE A 196 17.71 0.44 3.26
N TYR A 197 18.21 1.19 2.29
CA TYR A 197 18.52 2.62 2.44
C TYR A 197 17.35 3.52 2.07
N PHE A 198 16.16 2.93 1.86
CA PHE A 198 14.96 3.69 1.57
C PHE A 198 14.28 4.05 2.86
N GLU A 199 14.15 5.36 3.08
CA GLU A 199 13.43 5.95 4.19
C GLU A 199 12.10 6.54 3.72
N TYR A 200 11.29 7.01 4.66
CA TYR A 200 9.98 7.57 4.37
C TYR A 200 10.01 8.75 3.38
N TYR A 201 11.07 9.57 3.39
CA TYR A 201 11.18 10.67 2.42
C TYR A 201 11.47 10.19 1.00
N ASP A 202 12.07 9.01 0.83
CA ASP A 202 12.32 8.42 -0.49
C ASP A 202 11.01 8.06 -1.18
N VAL A 203 10.01 7.60 -0.41
CA VAL A 203 8.64 7.36 -0.90
C VAL A 203 8.06 8.64 -1.50
N ASN A 204 8.17 9.76 -0.78
CA ASN A 204 7.68 11.06 -1.26
C ASN A 204 8.40 11.49 -2.54
N GLN A 205 9.72 11.31 -2.61
CA GLN A 205 10.50 11.66 -3.79
C GLN A 205 10.13 10.79 -5.00
N VAL A 206 9.98 9.49 -4.82
CA VAL A 206 9.54 8.55 -5.87
C VAL A 206 8.14 8.92 -6.37
N PHE A 207 7.21 9.19 -5.47
CA PHE A 207 5.85 9.58 -5.82
C PHE A 207 5.80 10.91 -6.55
N HIS A 208 6.54 11.91 -6.05
CA HIS A 208 6.65 13.21 -6.71
C HIS A 208 7.19 13.08 -8.15
N ASN A 209 8.27 12.31 -8.33
CA ASN A 209 8.89 12.09 -9.64
C ASN A 209 7.98 11.30 -10.61
N LEU A 210 7.02 10.54 -10.08
CA LEU A 210 5.99 9.84 -10.85
C LEU A 210 4.72 10.68 -11.06
N ASP A 211 4.72 11.98 -10.76
CA ASP A 211 3.55 12.87 -10.80
C ASP A 211 2.38 12.40 -9.91
N ILE A 212 2.65 11.62 -8.85
CA ILE A 212 1.63 11.24 -7.87
C ILE A 212 1.43 12.41 -6.93
N GLY A 213 0.28 13.07 -7.06
CA GLY A 213 -0.06 14.28 -6.32
C GLY A 213 -0.70 14.00 -4.95
N PRO A 214 -0.98 15.07 -4.19
CA PRO A 214 -1.72 14.97 -2.93
C PRO A 214 -3.13 14.42 -3.17
N ASN A 215 -3.77 13.93 -2.11
CA ASN A 215 -5.13 13.37 -2.13
C ASN A 215 -5.30 12.20 -3.12
N ALA A 216 -4.27 11.36 -3.22
CA ALA A 216 -4.26 10.20 -4.11
C ALA A 216 -4.53 10.53 -5.60
N ALA A 217 -4.02 11.66 -6.08
CA ALA A 217 -4.06 12.03 -7.48
C ALA A 217 -3.03 11.22 -8.28
N ILE A 218 -3.47 10.13 -8.88
CA ILE A 218 -2.64 9.25 -9.72
C ILE A 218 -2.72 9.73 -11.18
N PRO A 219 -1.59 9.90 -11.89
CA PRO A 219 -1.62 10.34 -13.29
C PRO A 219 -2.31 9.31 -14.20
N SER A 220 -2.95 9.80 -15.26
CA SER A 220 -3.65 8.95 -16.24
C SER A 220 -2.75 8.33 -17.29
N ASN A 221 -1.48 8.71 -17.32
CA ASN A 221 -0.50 8.26 -18.30
C ASN A 221 0.55 7.39 -17.62
N ASP A 222 1.17 6.51 -18.39
CA ASP A 222 2.30 5.75 -17.91
C ASP A 222 3.47 6.67 -17.50
N ARG A 223 4.17 6.27 -16.45
CA ARG A 223 5.32 6.97 -15.87
C ARG A 223 6.40 5.97 -15.50
N GLU A 224 7.63 6.42 -15.63
CA GLU A 224 8.81 5.59 -15.41
C GLU A 224 9.93 6.49 -14.89
N ILE A 225 10.57 6.08 -13.80
CA ILE A 225 11.70 6.79 -13.20
C ILE A 225 12.74 5.80 -12.74
N GLU A 226 13.99 6.27 -12.64
CA GLU A 226 15.06 5.56 -11.96
C GLU A 226 15.42 6.33 -10.70
N TYR A 227 15.46 5.64 -9.56
CA TYR A 227 15.79 6.25 -8.27
C TYR A 227 16.64 5.29 -7.44
N LYS A 228 17.86 5.72 -7.08
CA LYS A 228 18.84 4.90 -6.32
C LYS A 228 19.00 3.48 -6.91
N ASN A 229 19.23 3.39 -8.22
CA ASN A 229 19.39 2.13 -8.98
C ASN A 229 18.16 1.21 -9.01
N VAL A 230 16.99 1.69 -8.57
CA VAL A 230 15.72 0.98 -8.71
C VAL A 230 14.86 1.66 -9.77
N HIS A 231 14.32 0.84 -10.66
CA HIS A 231 13.52 1.32 -11.78
C HIS A 231 12.03 1.17 -11.49
N PHE A 232 11.36 2.29 -11.24
CA PHE A 232 9.95 2.34 -10.89
C PHE A 232 9.10 2.62 -12.13
N ARG A 233 8.00 1.88 -12.27
CA ARG A 233 7.04 2.06 -13.37
C ARG A 233 5.62 2.10 -12.83
N LEU A 234 4.89 3.12 -13.23
CA LEU A 234 3.45 3.23 -13.03
C LEU A 234 2.78 3.09 -14.40
N LYS A 235 1.93 2.08 -14.56
CA LYS A 235 1.16 1.84 -15.78
C LYS A 235 -0.33 2.02 -15.50
N HIS A 236 -1.00 2.70 -16.41
CA HIS A 236 -2.44 2.85 -16.40
C HIS A 236 -3.07 1.82 -17.35
N MET A 237 -3.89 0.94 -16.80
CA MET A 237 -4.71 -0.01 -17.57
C MET A 237 -6.18 0.40 -17.48
N GLU A 238 -7.02 -0.03 -18.41
CA GLU A 238 -8.39 0.46 -18.60
C GLU A 238 -9.19 0.71 -17.30
N ASN A 239 -9.02 -0.14 -16.28
CA ASN A 239 -9.67 0.02 -14.97
C ASN A 239 -8.75 -0.29 -13.77
N GLN A 240 -7.43 -0.25 -13.97
CA GLN A 240 -6.46 -0.67 -12.97
C GLN A 240 -5.18 0.16 -13.03
N PHE A 241 -4.52 0.27 -11.89
CA PHE A 241 -3.19 0.84 -11.79
C PHE A 241 -2.20 -0.26 -11.44
N HIS A 242 -1.04 -0.21 -12.08
CA HIS A 242 0.03 -1.19 -11.91
C HIS A 242 1.28 -0.44 -11.54
N PHE A 243 1.82 -0.72 -10.36
CA PHE A 243 3.07 -0.15 -9.89
C PHE A 243 4.11 -1.26 -9.78
N GLU A 244 5.28 -1.02 -10.35
CA GLU A 244 6.37 -1.98 -10.44
C GLU A 244 7.66 -1.34 -9.90
N ALA A 245 8.42 -2.12 -9.13
CA ALA A 245 9.81 -1.84 -8.79
C ALA A 245 10.69 -2.95 -9.36
N ASP A 246 11.54 -2.60 -10.31
CA ASP A 246 12.47 -3.49 -10.99
C ASP A 246 13.87 -3.28 -10.42
N LEU A 247 14.36 -4.29 -9.72
CA LEU A 247 15.59 -4.31 -8.92
C LEU A 247 16.80 -4.85 -9.69
N ARG A 248 16.61 -5.20 -10.96
CA ARG A 248 17.70 -5.77 -11.77
C ARG A 248 18.77 -4.71 -11.98
N THR A 249 19.96 -4.98 -11.48
CA THR A 249 21.15 -4.20 -11.80
C THR A 249 21.36 -4.26 -13.31
N ARG A 250 21.31 -3.11 -13.98
CA ARG A 250 21.76 -3.01 -15.37
C ARG A 250 23.26 -3.30 -15.37
N GLU A 251 23.65 -4.50 -15.78
CA GLU A 251 25.02 -4.76 -16.20
C GLU A 251 25.30 -3.80 -17.38
N GLY A 252 26.04 -2.73 -17.10
CA GLY A 252 26.54 -1.77 -18.09
C GLY A 252 27.75 -2.29 -18.85
#